data_AF-A0A6P1MC62-F1
#
_entry.id   AF-A0A6P1MC62-F1
#
_cell.length_a   1.000
_cell.length_b   1.000
_cell.length_c   1.000
_cell.angle_alpha   90.00
_cell.angle_beta   90.00
_cell.angle_gamma   90.00
#
_symmetry.space_group_name_H-M   'P 1'
#
loop_
_entity.id
_entity.type
_entity.pdbx_description
1 polymer ?
#
loop_
_entity_poly.entity_id
_entity_poly.type
_entity_poly.pdbx_seq_one_letter_code
_entity_poly.pdbx_strand_id
1 'polypeptide(L)'
;MYTLIIFSVLVFLPLPLMASAARKTKNGYKAIFEGVLGVATAMMLMFIMASVTGHPVGQAIASDLQSFCETAAGNNQIVTMLGMETIPFSERVSTLTKVYTYAINALPATILVWSTIIAYFEYIVISKISSKSKYPLPELGKLKDFSMPKKALWGWILIYLMTLAVSLTGFMHSNVLQINIQVLFQFVFQIQGLAVVFYFCALRKWPKTVAVILCLLFLPTAIGQMLLCMIGFLDLGFGLRKILTRR
;
A
#
# COMPACT_ATOMS: atom_id res chain seq x y z
N MET A 1 -17.67 6.23 13.34
CA MET A 1 -16.96 5.44 14.38
C MET A 1 -15.96 4.44 13.81
N TYR A 2 -16.28 3.68 12.75
CA TYR A 2 -15.36 2.68 12.17
C TYR A 2 -13.99 3.23 11.77
N THR A 3 -13.91 4.42 11.15
CA THR A 3 -12.63 5.03 10.74
C THR A 3 -11.63 5.18 11.89
N LEU A 4 -12.08 5.59 13.08
CA LEU A 4 -11.22 5.72 14.26
C LEU A 4 -10.72 4.37 14.76
N ILE A 5 -11.58 3.35 14.72
CA ILE A 5 -11.21 1.98 15.12
C ILE A 5 -10.17 1.44 14.13
N ILE A 6 -10.40 1.58 12.82
CA ILE A 6 -9.47 1.16 11.77
C ILE A 6 -8.11 1.85 11.98
N PHE A 7 -8.10 3.16 12.17
CA PHE A 7 -6.88 3.91 12.43
C PHE A 7 -6.16 3.44 13.70
N SER A 8 -6.89 3.20 14.79
CA SER A 8 -6.34 2.70 16.04
C SER A 8 -5.72 1.31 15.88
N VAL A 9 -6.38 0.41 15.15
CA VAL A 9 -5.83 -0.92 14.84
C VAL A 9 -4.59 -0.82 13.98
N LEU A 10 -4.58 0.05 12.96
CA LEU A 10 -3.43 0.25 12.08
C LEU A 10 -2.17 0.74 12.81
N VAL A 11 -2.33 1.58 13.83
CA VAL A 11 -1.21 2.19 14.57
C VAL A 11 -0.81 1.37 15.80
N PHE A 12 -1.77 0.96 16.62
CA PHE A 12 -1.42 0.38 17.93
C PHE A 12 -1.21 -1.13 17.90
N LEU A 13 -1.87 -1.87 17.00
CA LEU A 13 -1.78 -3.33 16.97
C LEU A 13 -0.42 -3.86 16.46
N PRO A 14 0.25 -3.27 15.44
CA PRO A 14 1.54 -3.76 14.98
C PRO A 14 2.61 -3.74 16.07
N LEU A 15 2.66 -2.71 16.92
CA LEU A 15 3.71 -2.50 17.91
C LEU A 15 4.02 -3.74 18.79
N PRO A 16 3.06 -4.31 19.55
CA PRO A 16 3.32 -5.50 20.38
C PRO A 16 3.62 -6.74 19.54
N LEU A 17 2.97 -6.90 18.39
CA LEU A 17 3.17 -8.06 17.49
C LEU A 17 4.59 -8.06 16.91
N MET A 18 5.02 -6.93 16.35
CA MET A 18 6.36 -6.76 15.82
C MET A 18 7.43 -6.92 16.91
N ALA A 19 7.23 -6.35 18.10
CA ALA A 19 8.18 -6.48 19.20
C ALA A 19 8.36 -7.95 19.63
N SER A 20 7.26 -8.70 19.72
CA SER A 20 7.29 -10.14 20.03
C SER A 20 7.96 -10.95 18.91
N ALA A 21 7.55 -10.74 17.66
CA ALA A 21 8.06 -11.42 16.49
C ALA A 21 9.55 -11.17 16.25
N ALA A 22 10.01 -9.93 16.44
CA ALA A 22 11.41 -9.56 16.28
C ALA A 22 12.32 -10.26 17.31
N ARG A 23 11.84 -10.44 18.55
CA ARG A 23 12.59 -11.15 19.59
C ARG A 23 12.75 -12.63 19.26
N LYS A 24 11.71 -13.27 18.71
CA LYS A 24 11.69 -14.69 18.33
C LYS A 24 12.50 -14.97 17.07
N THR A 25 12.27 -14.19 16.01
CA THR A 25 12.82 -14.46 14.68
C THR A 25 14.21 -13.85 14.45
N LYS A 26 14.61 -12.88 15.29
CA LYS A 26 15.82 -12.06 15.12
C LYS A 26 15.91 -11.38 13.74
N ASN A 27 14.77 -11.10 13.11
CA ASN A 27 14.68 -10.48 11.80
C ASN A 27 13.57 -9.42 11.76
N GLY A 28 13.94 -8.16 11.51
CA GLY A 28 12.99 -7.05 11.51
C GLY A 28 11.96 -7.09 10.38
N TYR A 29 12.32 -7.58 9.19
CA TYR A 29 11.37 -7.72 8.09
C TYR A 29 10.31 -8.79 8.37
N LYS A 30 10.70 -9.90 9.00
CA LYS A 30 9.74 -10.93 9.45
C LYS A 30 8.82 -10.37 10.54
N ALA A 31 9.36 -9.56 11.45
CA ALA A 31 8.58 -8.92 12.49
C ALA A 31 7.50 -7.98 11.93
N ILE A 32 7.86 -7.12 10.98
CA ILE A 32 6.92 -6.24 10.28
C ILE A 32 5.84 -7.07 9.58
N PHE A 33 6.23 -8.14 8.88
CA PHE A 33 5.29 -9.02 8.19
C PHE A 33 4.27 -9.64 9.16
N GLU A 34 4.70 -10.14 10.33
CA GLU A 34 3.80 -10.65 11.36
C GLU A 34 2.88 -9.57 11.94
N GLY A 35 3.37 -8.34 12.13
CA GLY A 35 2.56 -7.20 12.55
C GLY A 35 1.45 -6.84 11.54
N VAL A 36 1.81 -6.74 10.26
CA VAL A 36 0.87 -6.49 9.16
C VAL A 36 -0.15 -7.62 9.04
N LEU A 37 0.28 -8.88 9.18
CA LEU A 37 -0.61 -10.03 9.16
C LEU A 37 -1.62 -9.98 10.31
N GLY A 38 -1.19 -9.61 11.52
CA GLY A 38 -2.09 -9.43 12.65
C GLY A 38 -3.11 -8.32 12.43
N VAL A 39 -2.70 -7.19 11.82
CA VAL A 39 -3.64 -6.15 11.39
C VAL A 39 -4.62 -6.68 10.35
N ALA A 40 -4.15 -7.41 9.34
CA ALA A 40 -5.00 -8.01 8.31
C ALA A 40 -6.06 -8.93 8.93
N THR A 41 -5.66 -9.78 9.88
CA THR A 41 -6.57 -10.68 10.59
C THR A 41 -7.58 -9.91 11.45
N ALA A 42 -7.13 -8.92 12.23
CA ALA A 42 -8.02 -8.10 13.07
C ALA A 42 -9.04 -7.33 12.22
N MET A 43 -8.60 -6.78 11.08
CA MET A 43 -9.46 -6.07 10.13
C MET A 43 -10.45 -7.00 9.46
N MET A 44 -10.04 -8.21 9.07
CA MET A 44 -10.93 -9.23 8.53
C MET A 44 -12.01 -9.62 9.54
N LEU A 45 -11.63 -9.87 10.80
CA LEU A 45 -12.57 -10.18 11.88
C LEU A 45 -13.53 -9.01 12.12
N MET A 46 -13.03 -7.78 12.15
CA MET A 46 -13.85 -6.58 12.28
C MET A 46 -14.89 -6.48 11.17
N PHE A 47 -14.50 -6.71 9.92
CA PHE A 47 -15.42 -6.62 8.77
C PHE A 47 -16.50 -7.69 8.82
N ILE A 48 -16.12 -8.92 9.19
CA ILE A 48 -17.07 -10.02 9.39
C ILE A 48 -18.05 -9.67 10.50
N MET A 49 -17.55 -9.23 11.66
CA MET A 49 -18.40 -8.86 12.80
C MET A 49 -19.36 -7.73 12.45
N ALA A 50 -18.87 -6.66 11.81
CA ALA A 50 -19.68 -5.54 11.37
C ALA A 50 -20.79 -5.98 10.40
N SER A 51 -20.46 -6.86 9.45
CA SER A 51 -21.42 -7.46 8.51
C SER A 51 -22.50 -8.27 9.24
N VAL A 52 -22.10 -9.14 10.18
CA VAL A 52 -23.03 -9.98 10.96
C VAL A 52 -23.95 -9.15 11.85
N THR A 53 -23.47 -8.02 12.39
CA THR A 53 -24.28 -7.09 13.20
C THR A 53 -25.25 -6.23 12.37
N GLY A 54 -25.31 -6.40 11.05
CA GLY A 54 -26.20 -5.63 10.17
C GLY A 54 -25.67 -4.25 9.78
N HIS A 55 -24.41 -3.94 10.07
CA HIS A 55 -23.77 -2.68 9.73
C HIS A 55 -22.46 -2.90 8.97
N PRO A 56 -22.50 -3.37 7.69
CA PRO A 56 -21.29 -3.59 6.91
C PRO A 56 -20.45 -2.32 6.81
N VAL A 57 -19.16 -2.42 7.13
CA VAL A 57 -18.23 -1.27 7.11
C VAL A 57 -18.24 -0.56 5.76
N GLY A 58 -18.29 -1.32 4.65
CA GLY A 58 -18.34 -0.75 3.30
C GLY A 58 -19.57 0.13 3.06
N GLN A 59 -20.74 -0.26 3.56
CA GLN A 59 -21.97 0.54 3.43
C GLN A 59 -21.92 1.80 4.29
N ALA A 60 -21.46 1.70 5.54
CA ALA A 60 -21.33 2.85 6.42
C ALA A 60 -20.38 3.92 5.83
N ILE A 61 -19.24 3.48 5.28
CA ILE A 61 -18.30 4.37 4.61
C ILE A 61 -18.89 4.91 3.29
N ALA A 62 -19.63 4.08 2.53
CA ALA A 62 -20.30 4.52 1.29
C ALA A 62 -21.31 5.63 1.55
N SER A 63 -22.15 5.52 2.58
CA SER A 63 -23.15 6.53 2.92
C SER A 63 -22.52 7.86 3.33
N ASP A 64 -21.47 7.82 4.17
CA ASP A 64 -20.75 9.02 4.59
C ASP A 64 -20.10 9.72 3.38
N LEU A 65 -19.52 8.93 2.47
CA LEU A 65 -18.89 9.45 1.26
C LEU A 65 -19.89 9.98 0.24
N GLN A 66 -21.05 9.36 0.10
CA GLN A 66 -22.09 9.88 -0.81
C GLN A 66 -22.56 11.27 -0.36
N SER A 67 -22.81 11.45 0.94
CA SER A 67 -23.12 12.77 1.50
C SER A 67 -22.02 13.79 1.24
N PHE A 68 -20.75 13.37 1.33
CA PHE A 68 -19.61 14.22 0.97
C PHE A 68 -19.60 14.57 -0.53
N CYS A 69 -19.88 13.63 -1.43
CA CYS A 69 -19.92 13.84 -2.87
C CYS A 69 -20.93 14.91 -3.26
N GLU A 70 -22.15 14.80 -2.72
CA GLU A 70 -23.24 15.73 -3.00
C GLU A 70 -22.87 17.14 -2.50
N THR A 71 -22.29 17.22 -1.30
CA THR A 71 -21.77 18.48 -0.74
C THR A 71 -20.64 19.07 -1.57
N ALA A 72 -19.70 18.23 -2.03
CA ALA A 72 -18.57 18.64 -2.84
C ALA A 72 -18.98 19.10 -4.24
N ALA A 73 -19.94 18.41 -4.87
CA ALA A 73 -20.47 18.78 -6.18
C ALA A 73 -21.25 20.11 -6.16
N GLY A 74 -21.84 20.46 -5.02
CA GLY A 74 -22.56 21.72 -4.80
C GLY A 74 -21.67 22.87 -4.34
N ASN A 75 -20.41 22.61 -3.97
CA ASN A 75 -19.48 23.62 -3.49
C ASN A 75 -18.68 24.23 -4.66
N ASN A 76 -18.94 25.49 -4.96
CA ASN A 76 -18.28 26.21 -6.07
C ASN A 76 -16.74 26.23 -5.96
N GLN A 77 -16.16 26.34 -4.76
CA GLN A 77 -14.70 26.34 -4.60
C GLN A 77 -14.10 24.99 -4.98
N ILE A 78 -14.73 23.89 -4.56
CA ILE A 78 -14.26 22.53 -4.89
C ILE A 78 -14.42 22.27 -6.39
N VAL A 79 -15.55 22.66 -6.97
CA VAL A 79 -15.82 22.52 -8.40
C VAL A 79 -14.79 23.29 -9.24
N THR A 80 -14.46 24.52 -8.85
CA THR A 80 -13.40 25.33 -9.48
C THR A 80 -12.03 24.69 -9.35
N MET A 81 -11.65 24.26 -8.14
CA MET A 81 -10.35 23.59 -7.91
C MET A 81 -10.19 22.32 -8.75
N LEU A 82 -11.27 21.58 -8.96
CA LEU A 82 -11.29 20.36 -9.74
C LEU A 82 -11.51 20.59 -11.24
N GLY A 83 -11.72 21.84 -11.68
CA GLY A 83 -11.97 22.18 -13.08
C GLY A 83 -13.29 21.63 -13.63
N MET A 84 -14.30 21.41 -12.78
CA MET A 84 -15.58 20.79 -13.14
C MET A 84 -16.71 21.81 -13.40
N GLU A 85 -16.38 23.09 -13.57
CA GLU A 85 -17.34 24.19 -13.63
C GLU A 85 -18.33 24.06 -14.79
N THR A 86 -17.87 23.53 -15.92
CA THR A 86 -18.66 23.36 -17.14
C THR A 86 -19.50 22.07 -17.13
N ILE A 87 -19.29 21.19 -16.16
CA ILE A 87 -19.98 19.90 -16.04
C ILE A 87 -21.30 20.11 -15.29
N PRO A 88 -22.43 19.54 -15.76
CA PRO A 88 -23.70 19.58 -15.04
C PRO A 88 -23.60 18.92 -13.65
N PHE A 89 -24.37 19.42 -12.67
CA PHE A 89 -24.35 18.92 -11.29
C PHE A 89 -24.53 17.40 -11.19
N SER A 90 -25.48 16.83 -11.93
CA SER A 90 -25.75 15.38 -11.94
C SER A 90 -24.55 14.57 -12.40
N GLU A 91 -23.79 15.07 -13.37
CA GLU A 91 -22.59 14.43 -13.91
C GLU A 91 -21.37 14.60 -12.98
N ARG A 92 -21.29 15.73 -12.25
CA ARG A 92 -20.30 15.90 -11.16
C ARG A 92 -20.52 14.86 -10.07
N VAL A 93 -21.76 14.70 -9.59
CA VAL A 93 -22.11 13.71 -8.57
C VAL A 93 -21.78 12.30 -9.07
N SER A 94 -22.15 11.95 -10.30
CA SER A 94 -21.82 10.65 -10.90
C SER A 94 -20.31 10.39 -10.97
N THR A 95 -19.54 11.40 -11.38
CA THR A 95 -18.07 11.30 -11.48
C THR A 95 -17.43 11.10 -10.11
N LEU A 96 -17.84 11.90 -9.12
CA LEU A 96 -17.36 11.73 -7.74
C LEU A 96 -17.73 10.35 -7.20
N THR A 97 -18.98 9.92 -7.36
CA THR A 97 -19.46 8.60 -6.92
C THR A 97 -18.63 7.46 -7.52
N LYS A 98 -18.23 7.52 -8.79
CA LYS A 98 -17.35 6.51 -9.41
C LYS A 98 -15.97 6.46 -8.75
N VAL A 99 -15.36 7.61 -8.48
CA VAL A 99 -14.05 7.71 -7.81
C VAL A 99 -14.11 7.09 -6.41
N TYR A 100 -15.16 7.39 -5.64
CA TYR A 100 -15.28 6.83 -4.29
C TYR A 100 -15.69 5.37 -4.27
N THR A 101 -16.51 4.92 -5.23
CA THR A 101 -16.82 3.49 -5.38
C THR A 101 -15.54 2.70 -5.62
N TYR A 102 -14.63 3.22 -6.44
CA TYR A 102 -13.29 2.63 -6.60
C TYR A 102 -12.51 2.61 -5.28
N ALA A 103 -12.49 3.72 -4.53
CA ALA A 103 -11.79 3.83 -3.25
C ALA A 103 -12.31 2.83 -2.20
N ILE A 104 -13.63 2.67 -2.10
CA ILE A 104 -14.27 1.70 -1.19
C ILE A 104 -13.92 0.27 -1.60
N ASN A 105 -13.95 -0.03 -2.90
CA ASN A 105 -13.58 -1.35 -3.40
C ASN A 105 -12.09 -1.65 -3.19
N ALA A 106 -11.22 -0.64 -3.21
CA ALA A 106 -9.80 -0.74 -2.90
C ALA A 106 -9.47 -0.76 -1.39
N LEU A 107 -10.47 -0.56 -0.54
CA LEU A 107 -10.29 -0.36 0.90
C LEU A 107 -9.49 -1.50 1.59
N PRO A 108 -9.75 -2.79 1.31
CA PRO A 108 -8.96 -3.86 1.91
C PRO A 108 -7.46 -3.77 1.58
N ALA A 109 -7.10 -3.56 0.31
CA ALA A 109 -5.72 -3.43 -0.12
C ALA A 109 -5.07 -2.15 0.43
N THR A 110 -5.78 -1.02 0.43
CA THR A 110 -5.24 0.24 0.96
C THR A 110 -4.95 0.14 2.46
N ILE A 111 -5.76 -0.57 3.23
CA ILE A 111 -5.47 -0.87 4.65
C ILE A 111 -4.17 -1.66 4.78
N LEU A 112 -3.93 -2.67 3.95
CA LEU A 112 -2.69 -3.45 3.98
C LEU A 112 -1.47 -2.61 3.59
N VAL A 113 -1.62 -1.75 2.57
CA VAL A 113 -0.56 -0.81 2.15
C VAL A 113 -0.22 0.14 3.30
N TRP A 114 -1.21 0.81 3.88
CA TRP A 114 -0.99 1.74 4.99
C TRP A 114 -0.47 1.05 6.24
N SER A 115 -1.00 -0.14 6.58
CA SER A 115 -0.48 -0.99 7.65
C SER A 115 1.00 -1.29 7.45
N THR A 116 1.41 -1.63 6.23
CA THR A 116 2.82 -1.91 5.90
C THR A 116 3.70 -0.68 6.07
N ILE A 117 3.24 0.48 5.58
CA ILE A 117 3.97 1.75 5.70
C ILE A 117 4.14 2.14 7.18
N ILE A 118 3.05 2.13 7.94
CA ILE A 118 3.03 2.48 9.36
C ILE A 118 3.92 1.52 10.14
N ALA A 119 3.72 0.21 9.99
CA ALA A 119 4.52 -0.81 10.67
C ALA A 119 6.01 -0.69 10.35
N TYR A 120 6.37 -0.37 9.11
CA TYR A 120 7.78 -0.14 8.73
C TYR A 120 8.40 1.03 9.51
N PHE A 121 7.73 2.18 9.57
CA PHE A 121 8.24 3.35 10.31
C PHE A 121 8.22 3.14 11.82
N GLU A 122 7.16 2.54 12.36
CA GLU A 122 7.08 2.15 13.77
C GLU A 122 8.24 1.22 14.14
N TYR A 123 8.54 0.24 13.30
CA TYR A 123 9.63 -0.67 13.54
C TYR A 123 10.99 0.04 13.63
N ILE A 124 11.24 1.02 12.75
CA ILE A 124 12.45 1.85 12.81
C ILE A 124 12.55 2.57 14.15
N VAL A 125 11.43 3.13 14.63
CA VAL A 125 11.39 3.86 15.90
C VAL A 125 11.64 2.91 17.08
N ILE A 126 10.91 1.80 17.17
CA ILE A 126 11.05 0.86 18.31
C ILE A 126 12.42 0.17 18.32
N SER A 127 12.98 -0.17 17.15
CA SER A 127 14.30 -0.80 17.08
C SER A 127 15.39 0.16 17.58
N LYS A 128 15.34 1.42 17.15
CA LYS A 128 16.25 2.47 17.63
C LYS A 128 16.12 2.73 19.12
N ILE A 129 14.90 2.81 19.67
CA ILE A 129 14.66 2.98 21.11
C ILE A 129 15.20 1.76 21.88
N SER A 130 14.99 0.55 21.36
CA SER A 130 15.42 -0.69 22.01
C SER A 130 16.93 -0.94 21.96
N SER A 131 17.68 -0.24 21.10
CA SER A 131 19.12 -0.48 20.86
C SER A 131 19.97 -0.43 22.13
N LYS A 132 19.56 0.36 23.13
CA LYS A 132 20.23 0.51 24.44
C LYS A 132 19.62 -0.35 25.56
N SER A 133 18.63 -1.18 25.25
CA SER A 133 17.96 -2.05 26.22
C SER A 133 18.73 -3.37 26.42
N LYS A 134 18.39 -4.10 27.49
CA LYS A 134 18.89 -5.46 27.75
C LYS A 134 18.56 -6.45 26.61
N TYR A 135 17.51 -6.16 25.84
CA TYR A 135 17.06 -6.98 24.72
C TYR A 135 16.90 -6.12 23.45
N PRO A 136 18.00 -5.81 22.74
CA PRO A 136 17.93 -5.00 21.53
C PRO A 136 17.19 -5.74 20.40
N LEU A 137 16.38 -5.00 19.65
CA LEU A 137 15.75 -5.49 18.43
C LEU A 137 16.69 -5.31 17.24
N PRO A 138 16.62 -6.20 16.22
CA PRO A 138 17.45 -6.08 15.03
C PRO A 138 17.09 -4.83 14.23
N GLU A 139 18.09 -4.10 13.75
CA GLU A 139 17.89 -2.95 12.87
C GLU A 139 17.50 -3.39 11.45
N LEU A 140 16.71 -2.55 10.76
CA LEU A 140 16.40 -2.79 9.35
C LEU A 140 17.59 -2.44 8.46
N GLY A 141 17.73 -3.20 7.37
CA GLY A 141 18.66 -2.87 6.30
C GLY A 141 18.28 -1.57 5.59
N LYS A 142 19.22 -1.01 4.81
CA LYS A 142 18.95 0.19 4.01
C LYS A 142 18.00 -0.15 2.87
N LEU A 143 17.13 0.78 2.49
CA LEU A 143 16.18 0.59 1.38
C LEU A 143 16.87 0.19 0.06
N LYS A 144 18.08 0.70 -0.22
CA LYS A 144 18.86 0.32 -1.41
C LYS A 144 19.21 -1.17 -1.48
N ASP A 145 19.22 -1.86 -0.35
CA ASP A 145 19.57 -3.28 -0.24
C ASP A 145 18.31 -4.16 -0.20
N PHE A 146 17.12 -3.55 -0.09
CA PHE A 146 15.85 -4.26 -0.16
C PHE A 146 15.68 -4.88 -1.54
N SER A 147 15.43 -6.18 -1.57
CA SER A 147 14.96 -6.88 -2.76
C SER A 147 14.08 -8.04 -2.31
N MET A 148 12.93 -8.20 -2.96
CA MET A 148 12.14 -9.42 -2.78
C MET A 148 12.90 -10.66 -3.26
N PRO A 149 12.58 -11.86 -2.71
CA PRO A 149 13.07 -13.12 -3.25
C PRO A 149 12.64 -13.27 -4.70
N LYS A 150 13.54 -13.75 -5.58
CA LYS A 150 13.23 -13.94 -7.01
C LYS A 150 11.97 -14.77 -7.28
N LYS A 151 11.68 -15.74 -6.41
CA LYS A 151 10.49 -16.58 -6.49
C LYS A 151 9.17 -15.80 -6.26
N ALA A 152 9.22 -14.61 -5.64
CA ALA A 152 8.05 -13.78 -5.42
C ALA A 152 7.39 -13.32 -6.72
N LEU A 153 8.16 -13.17 -7.81
CA LEU A 153 7.63 -12.83 -9.13
C LEU A 153 6.62 -13.89 -9.61
N TRP A 154 6.97 -15.17 -9.48
CA TRP A 154 6.08 -16.27 -9.85
C TRP A 154 4.82 -16.32 -9.00
N GLY A 155 4.91 -15.94 -7.73
CA GLY A 155 3.73 -15.76 -6.86
C GLY A 155 2.79 -14.68 -7.40
N TRP A 156 3.33 -13.52 -7.78
CA TRP A 156 2.55 -12.45 -8.39
C TRP A 156 1.91 -12.84 -9.72
N ILE A 157 2.66 -13.53 -10.59
CA ILE A 157 2.13 -14.05 -11.86
C ILE A 157 0.96 -15.00 -11.60
N LEU A 158 1.10 -15.94 -10.66
CA LEU A 158 0.05 -16.88 -10.30
C LEU A 158 -1.20 -16.15 -9.77
N ILE A 159 -1.03 -15.17 -8.88
CA ILE A 159 -2.14 -14.37 -8.34
C ILE A 159 -2.89 -13.64 -9.47
N TYR A 160 -2.18 -13.06 -10.43
CA TYR A 160 -2.80 -12.40 -11.58
C TYR A 160 -3.54 -13.38 -12.49
N LEU A 161 -2.97 -14.54 -12.79
CA LEU A 161 -3.62 -15.57 -13.59
C LEU A 161 -4.88 -16.11 -12.91
N MET A 162 -4.84 -16.33 -11.59
CA MET A 162 -6.01 -16.73 -10.81
C MET A 162 -7.10 -15.65 -10.81
N THR A 163 -6.70 -14.39 -10.67
CA THR A 163 -7.62 -13.25 -10.73
C THR A 163 -8.29 -13.14 -12.11
N LEU A 164 -7.52 -13.37 -13.19
CA LEU A 164 -8.06 -13.42 -14.54
C LEU A 164 -9.03 -14.59 -14.72
N ALA A 165 -8.68 -15.80 -14.25
CA ALA A 165 -9.56 -16.96 -14.31
C ALA A 165 -10.91 -16.71 -13.60
N VAL A 166 -10.88 -16.09 -12.40
CA VAL A 166 -12.09 -15.71 -11.67
C VAL A 166 -12.91 -14.65 -12.41
N SER A 167 -12.26 -13.73 -13.13
CA SER A 167 -13.00 -12.74 -13.91
C SER A 167 -13.75 -13.33 -15.11
N LEU A 168 -13.21 -14.41 -15.70
CA LEU A 168 -13.84 -15.11 -16.82
C LEU A 168 -15.07 -15.93 -16.39
N THR A 169 -15.21 -16.27 -15.10
CA THR A 169 -16.35 -17.05 -14.61
C THR A 169 -17.63 -16.21 -14.41
N GLY A 170 -17.55 -14.88 -14.61
CA GLY A 170 -18.68 -13.98 -14.39
C GLY A 170 -19.00 -13.76 -12.90
N PHE A 171 -18.06 -14.06 -11.99
CA PHE A 171 -18.25 -13.83 -10.56
C PHE A 171 -18.54 -12.34 -10.27
N MET A 172 -19.66 -12.07 -9.58
CA MET A 172 -20.17 -10.70 -9.35
C MET A 172 -19.14 -9.72 -8.74
N HIS A 173 -18.21 -10.22 -7.91
CA HIS A 173 -17.23 -9.38 -7.20
C HIS A 173 -15.82 -9.48 -7.79
N SER A 174 -15.70 -9.98 -9.03
CA SER A 174 -14.41 -10.08 -9.74
C SER A 174 -13.70 -8.74 -9.88
N ASN A 175 -14.45 -7.64 -10.09
CA ASN A 175 -13.90 -6.29 -10.14
C ASN A 175 -13.23 -5.86 -8.82
N VAL A 176 -13.84 -6.20 -7.67
CA VAL A 176 -13.27 -5.87 -6.35
C VAL A 176 -11.95 -6.61 -6.15
N LEU A 177 -11.91 -7.90 -6.51
CA LEU A 177 -10.69 -8.69 -6.45
C LEU A 177 -9.58 -8.07 -7.30
N GLN A 178 -9.87 -7.72 -8.56
CA GLN A 178 -8.92 -7.11 -9.49
C GLN A 178 -8.33 -5.81 -8.93
N ILE A 179 -9.17 -4.91 -8.42
CA ILE A 179 -8.74 -3.63 -7.85
C ILE A 179 -7.75 -3.85 -6.70
N ASN A 180 -8.07 -4.76 -5.77
CA ASN A 180 -7.20 -5.01 -4.62
C ASN A 180 -5.85 -5.62 -5.02
N ILE A 181 -5.86 -6.59 -5.94
CA ILE A 181 -4.63 -7.19 -6.46
C ILE A 181 -3.78 -6.15 -7.19
N GLN A 182 -4.39 -5.28 -8.00
CA GLN A 182 -3.69 -4.21 -8.72
C GLN A 182 -3.04 -3.22 -7.76
N VAL A 183 -3.75 -2.77 -6.71
CA VAL A 183 -3.22 -1.86 -5.70
C VAL A 183 -2.01 -2.47 -4.97
N LEU A 184 -2.12 -3.73 -4.53
CA LEU A 184 -1.01 -4.40 -3.84
C LEU A 184 0.18 -4.64 -4.76
N PHE A 185 -0.06 -5.05 -6.01
CA PHE A 185 0.99 -5.23 -7.01
C PHE A 185 1.74 -3.92 -7.25
N GLN A 186 0.98 -2.84 -7.54
CA GLN A 186 1.55 -1.53 -7.80
C GLN A 186 2.40 -1.07 -6.62
N PHE A 187 1.89 -1.18 -5.39
CA PHE A 187 2.63 -0.84 -4.18
C PHE A 187 3.94 -1.63 -4.06
N VAL A 188 3.88 -2.96 -4.14
CA VAL A 188 5.05 -3.83 -3.92
C VAL A 188 6.13 -3.60 -4.97
N PHE A 189 5.75 -3.47 -6.24
CA PHE A 189 6.71 -3.20 -7.31
C PHE A 189 7.22 -1.76 -7.30
N GLN A 190 6.44 -0.79 -6.84
CA GLN A 190 6.94 0.57 -6.60
C GLN A 190 8.00 0.59 -5.50
N ILE A 191 7.81 -0.12 -4.38
CA ILE A 191 8.84 -0.22 -3.33
C ILE A 191 10.12 -0.86 -3.87
N GLN A 192 10.00 -1.94 -4.66
CA GLN A 192 11.16 -2.55 -5.33
C GLN A 192 11.84 -1.57 -6.29
N GLY A 193 11.07 -0.82 -7.08
CA GLY A 193 11.57 0.21 -7.98
C GLY A 193 12.31 1.33 -7.26
N LEU A 194 11.77 1.83 -6.15
CA LEU A 194 12.43 2.81 -5.29
C LEU A 194 13.76 2.26 -4.77
N ALA A 195 13.78 1.01 -4.29
CA ALA A 195 15.02 0.37 -3.84
C ALA A 195 16.09 0.32 -4.94
N VAL A 196 15.70 0.08 -6.20
CA VAL A 196 16.60 0.14 -7.36
C VAL A 196 17.09 1.56 -7.65
N VAL A 197 16.23 2.58 -7.56
CA VAL A 197 16.65 3.99 -7.73
C VAL A 197 17.73 4.36 -6.70
N PHE A 198 17.53 4.01 -5.43
CA PHE A 198 18.53 4.21 -4.38
C PHE A 198 19.81 3.42 -4.63
N TYR A 199 19.68 2.17 -5.10
CA TYR A 199 20.83 1.34 -5.47
C TYR A 199 21.63 1.97 -6.63
N PHE A 200 20.96 2.42 -7.68
CA PHE A 200 21.57 3.05 -8.84
C PHE A 200 22.34 4.32 -8.47
N CYS A 201 21.73 5.20 -7.67
CA CYS A 201 22.40 6.41 -7.19
C CYS A 201 23.65 6.06 -6.36
N ALA A 202 23.56 5.04 -5.48
CA ALA A 202 24.70 4.59 -4.70
C ALA A 202 25.83 4.00 -5.57
N LEU A 203 25.48 3.22 -6.60
CA LEU A 203 26.43 2.67 -7.56
C LEU A 203 27.16 3.78 -8.33
N ARG A 204 26.44 4.83 -8.72
CA ARG A 204 26.99 6.02 -9.40
C ARG A 204 27.69 7.00 -8.47
N LYS A 205 27.81 6.71 -7.17
CA LYS A 205 28.35 7.61 -6.14
C LYS A 205 27.63 8.97 -6.07
N TRP A 206 26.36 9.02 -6.47
CA TRP A 206 25.53 10.23 -6.33
C TRP A 206 25.10 10.41 -4.88
N PRO A 207 24.94 11.66 -4.40
CA PRO A 207 24.51 11.93 -3.04
C PRO A 207 23.08 11.40 -2.82
N LYS A 208 22.81 10.93 -1.59
CA LYS A 208 21.48 10.38 -1.23
C LYS A 208 20.33 11.34 -1.52
N THR A 209 20.59 12.64 -1.45
CA THR A 209 19.62 13.70 -1.76
C THR A 209 19.06 13.58 -3.17
N VAL A 210 19.89 13.19 -4.15
CA VAL A 210 19.43 13.00 -5.54
C VAL A 210 18.43 11.86 -5.62
N ALA A 211 18.70 10.73 -4.94
CA ALA A 211 17.76 9.62 -4.89
C ALA A 211 16.42 10.04 -4.26
N VAL A 212 16.46 10.83 -3.18
CA VAL A 212 15.25 11.35 -2.52
C VAL A 212 14.47 12.29 -3.45
N ILE A 213 15.14 13.21 -4.15
CA ILE A 213 14.50 14.12 -5.10
C ILE A 213 13.83 13.33 -6.24
N LEU A 214 14.50 12.31 -6.79
CA LEU A 214 13.90 11.44 -7.81
C LEU A 214 12.65 10.71 -7.29
N CYS A 215 12.68 10.24 -6.04
CA CYS A 215 11.52 9.61 -5.43
C CYS A 215 10.36 10.59 -5.24
N LEU A 216 10.65 11.82 -4.79
CA LEU A 216 9.66 12.88 -4.64
C LEU A 216 9.06 13.35 -5.97
N LEU A 217 9.80 13.21 -7.08
CA LEU A 217 9.29 13.52 -8.42
C LEU A 217 8.48 12.36 -9.01
N PHE A 218 8.89 11.11 -8.75
CA PHE A 218 8.23 9.94 -9.33
C PHE A 218 6.97 9.50 -8.58
N LEU A 219 6.93 9.60 -7.24
CA LEU A 219 5.78 9.14 -6.45
C LEU A 219 4.47 9.89 -6.72
N PRO A 220 4.42 11.23 -6.89
CA PRO A 220 3.16 11.94 -7.10
C PRO A 220 2.68 11.90 -8.55
N THR A 221 3.53 11.55 -9.52
CA THR A 221 3.17 11.57 -10.95
C THR A 221 2.77 10.18 -11.43
N ALA A 222 1.70 10.08 -12.23
CA ALA A 222 1.24 8.81 -12.79
C ALA A 222 2.35 8.12 -13.62
N ILE A 223 3.08 8.91 -14.41
CA ILE A 223 4.21 8.42 -15.22
C ILE A 223 5.34 7.90 -14.31
N GLY A 224 5.70 8.64 -13.26
CA GLY A 224 6.75 8.23 -12.32
C GLY A 224 6.39 6.95 -11.57
N GLN A 225 5.14 6.82 -11.12
CA GLN A 225 4.61 5.61 -10.51
C GLN A 225 4.68 4.40 -11.45
N MET A 226 4.32 4.58 -12.72
CA MET A 226 4.44 3.56 -13.75
C MET A 226 5.90 3.14 -13.96
N LEU A 227 6.81 4.11 -14.08
CA LEU A 227 8.25 3.85 -14.24
C LEU A 227 8.83 3.08 -13.05
N LEU A 228 8.49 3.47 -11.81
CA LEU A 228 8.92 2.75 -10.60
C LEU A 228 8.43 1.30 -10.61
N CYS A 229 7.16 1.09 -10.95
CA CYS A 229 6.58 -0.25 -11.05
C CYS A 229 7.32 -1.10 -12.10
N MET A 230 7.56 -0.55 -13.29
CA MET A 230 8.31 -1.23 -14.36
C MET A 230 9.74 -1.57 -13.93
N ILE A 231 10.46 -0.61 -13.34
CA ILE A 231 11.83 -0.83 -12.84
C ILE A 231 11.85 -1.94 -11.79
N GLY A 232 10.91 -1.92 -10.84
CA GLY A 232 10.79 -2.95 -9.81
C GLY A 232 10.52 -4.34 -10.39
N PHE A 233 9.62 -4.40 -11.38
CA PHE A 233 9.29 -5.65 -12.07
C PHE A 233 10.49 -6.22 -12.82
N LEU A 234 11.19 -5.35 -13.58
CA LEU A 234 12.38 -5.73 -14.34
C LEU A 234 13.53 -6.16 -13.43
N ASP A 235 13.71 -5.50 -12.28
CA ASP A 235 14.72 -5.90 -11.32
C ASP A 235 14.46 -7.30 -10.75
N LEU A 236 13.21 -7.59 -10.40
CA LEU A 236 12.86 -8.90 -9.84
C LEU A 236 12.95 -10.02 -10.88
N GLY A 237 12.49 -9.77 -12.11
CA GLY A 237 12.46 -10.76 -13.21
C GLY A 237 13.81 -10.97 -13.89
N PHE A 238 14.50 -9.90 -14.24
CA PHE A 238 15.72 -9.94 -15.05
C PHE A 238 16.99 -9.64 -14.23
N GLY A 239 16.86 -9.21 -12.97
CA GLY A 239 18.02 -8.91 -12.13
C GLY A 239 18.74 -7.64 -12.56
N LEU A 240 18.01 -6.54 -12.76
CA LEU A 240 18.52 -5.25 -13.24
C LEU A 240 19.76 -4.77 -12.48
N ARG A 241 19.82 -4.93 -11.15
CA ARG A 241 21.01 -4.58 -10.35
C ARG A 241 22.29 -5.32 -10.78
N LYS A 242 22.17 -6.60 -11.20
CA LYS A 242 23.32 -7.39 -11.68
C LYS A 242 23.81 -6.93 -13.04
N ILE A 243 22.90 -6.43 -13.88
CA ILE A 243 23.23 -5.87 -15.19
C ILE A 243 23.98 -4.55 -15.01
N LEU A 244 23.54 -3.72 -14.06
CA LEU A 244 24.15 -2.43 -13.76
C LEU A 244 25.56 -2.52 -13.18
N THR A 245 25.88 -3.56 -12.42
CA THR A 245 27.20 -3.78 -11.81
C THR A 245 28.21 -4.50 -12.71
N ARG A 246 27.76 -5.08 -13.83
CA ARG A 246 28.62 -5.78 -14.80
C ARG A 246 29.22 -4.86 -15.88
N ARG A 247 29.00 -3.55 -15.78
CA ARG A 247 29.63 -2.51 -16.62
C ARG A 247 30.54 -1.64 -15.76
#